data_AF-A0A401TAH9-F1
#
_entry.id   AF-A0A401TAH9-F1
#
_cell.length_a   1.000
_cell.length_b   1.000
_cell.length_c   1.000
_cell.angle_alpha   90.00
_cell.angle_beta   90.00
_cell.angle_gamma   90.00
#
_symmetry.space_group_name_H-M   'P 1'
#
loop_
_entity.id
_entity.type
_entity.pdbx_description
1 polymer ?
#
loop_
_entity_poly.entity_id
_entity_poly.type
_entity_poly.pdbx_seq_one_letter_code
_entity_poly.pdbx_strand_id
1 'polypeptide(L)'
;LVAVFQFHSAQNIPNMYSLHSWCGLITVILFCTQWVLGLVFFLFPGVAYSLRASYRPLHVFFGLALFILAIGTCLLGITEKLLFSIR
;
A
#
# COMPACT_ATOMS: atom_id res chain seq x y z
N LEU A 1 -6.69 -5.31 -5.39
CA LEU A 1 -7.30 -6.02 -4.24
C LEU A 1 -8.58 -6.75 -4.63
N VAL A 2 -9.61 -6.09 -5.17
CA VAL A 2 -10.91 -6.74 -5.49
C VAL A 2 -10.76 -8.06 -6.26
N ALA A 3 -9.95 -8.07 -7.33
CA ALA A 3 -9.73 -9.26 -8.14
C ALA A 3 -9.21 -10.48 -7.34
N VAL A 4 -8.26 -10.28 -6.40
CA VAL A 4 -7.71 -11.42 -5.62
C VAL A 4 -8.71 -11.94 -4.59
N PHE A 5 -9.49 -11.05 -3.95
CA PHE A 5 -10.54 -11.46 -3.02
C PHE A 5 -11.66 -12.23 -3.73
N GLN A 6 -12.07 -11.79 -4.92
CA GLN A 6 -13.04 -12.51 -5.75
C GLN A 6 -12.51 -13.88 -6.18
N PHE A 7 -11.25 -13.96 -6.62
CA PHE A 7 -10.61 -15.23 -6.98
C PHE A 7 -10.56 -16.20 -5.80
N HIS A 8 -10.11 -15.76 -4.63
CA HIS A 8 -10.07 -16.59 -3.42
C HIS A 8 -11.46 -17.07 -3.00
N SER A 9 -12.47 -16.18 -3.03
CA SER A 9 -13.84 -16.57 -2.72
C SER A 9 -14.39 -17.60 -3.69
N ALA A 10 -14.13 -17.46 -4.99
CA ALA A 10 -14.59 -18.40 -6.01
C ALA A 10 -13.90 -19.78 -5.90
N GLN A 11 -12.66 -19.81 -5.39
CA GLN A 11 -11.86 -21.03 -5.23
C GLN A 11 -11.88 -21.60 -3.80
N ASN A 12 -12.69 -21.04 -2.89
CA ASN A 12 -12.71 -21.40 -1.45
C ASN A 12 -11.32 -21.34 -0.77
N ILE A 13 -10.48 -20.40 -1.20
CA ILE A 13 -9.16 -20.13 -0.60
C ILE A 13 -9.36 -19.10 0.52
N PRO A 14 -8.79 -19.29 1.72
CA PRO A 14 -8.86 -18.28 2.77
C PRO A 14 -8.19 -16.98 2.31
N ASN A 15 -8.72 -15.84 2.73
CA ASN A 15 -8.10 -14.54 2.47
C ASN A 15 -7.09 -14.19 3.58
N MET A 16 -6.15 -13.28 3.27
CA MET A 16 -5.28 -12.64 4.25
C MET A 16 -4.42 -13.59 5.12
N TYR A 17 -4.03 -14.75 4.60
CA TYR A 17 -3.20 -15.71 5.34
C TYR A 17 -1.69 -15.53 5.11
N SER A 18 -1.26 -14.88 4.03
CA SER A 18 0.15 -14.79 3.65
C SER A 18 0.81 -13.47 4.07
N LEU A 19 2.12 -13.48 4.28
CA LEU A 19 2.89 -12.25 4.57
C LEU A 19 2.74 -11.21 3.45
N HIS A 20 2.73 -11.67 2.18
CA HIS A 20 2.45 -10.82 1.03
C HIS A 20 1.10 -10.08 1.18
N SER A 21 0.05 -10.81 1.57
CA SER A 21 -1.28 -10.22 1.73
C SER A 21 -1.33 -9.16 2.84
N TRP A 22 -0.67 -9.38 3.97
CA TRP A 22 -0.59 -8.42 5.08
C TRP A 22 0.18 -7.16 4.69
N CYS A 23 1.39 -7.32 4.13
CA CYS A 23 2.19 -6.21 3.63
C CYS A 23 1.47 -5.43 2.52
N GLY A 24 0.77 -6.12 1.62
CA GLY A 24 -0.02 -5.50 0.57
C GLY A 24 -1.21 -4.69 1.08
N LEU A 25 -1.95 -5.19 2.06
CA LEU A 25 -3.07 -4.44 2.64
C LEU A 25 -2.57 -3.19 3.38
N ILE A 26 -1.50 -3.32 4.18
CA ILE A 26 -0.87 -2.19 4.87
C ILE A 26 -0.41 -1.14 3.84
N THR A 27 0.24 -1.57 2.76
CA THR A 27 0.71 -0.68 1.68
C THR A 27 -0.44 0.11 1.07
N VAL A 28 -1.56 -0.53 0.75
CA VAL A 28 -2.73 0.15 0.14
C VAL A 28 -3.37 1.13 1.11
N ILE A 29 -3.58 0.75 2.38
CA ILE A 29 -4.19 1.64 3.40
C ILE A 29 -3.31 2.89 3.62
N LEU A 30 -2.00 2.69 3.78
CA LEU A 30 -1.07 3.79 3.97
C LEU A 30 -0.93 4.65 2.72
N PHE A 31 -0.96 4.06 1.52
CA PHE A 31 -0.96 4.81 0.26
C PHE A 31 -2.19 5.70 0.13
N CYS A 32 -3.40 5.17 0.39
CA CYS A 32 -4.63 5.96 0.36
C CYS A 32 -4.58 7.12 1.37
N THR A 33 -4.11 6.84 2.59
CA THR A 33 -3.92 7.87 3.63
C THR A 33 -2.93 8.94 3.17
N GLN A 34 -1.76 8.54 2.66
CA GLN A 34 -0.74 9.45 2.14
C GLN A 34 -1.26 10.31 0.99
N TRP A 35 -2.05 9.71 0.09
CA TRP A 35 -2.59 10.40 -1.06
C TRP A 35 -3.64 11.46 -0.65
N VAL A 36 -4.59 11.10 0.23
CA VAL A 36 -5.59 12.04 0.74
C VAL A 36 -4.93 13.18 1.51
N LEU A 37 -3.97 12.89 2.39
CA LEU A 37 -3.24 13.93 3.11
C LEU A 37 -2.40 14.79 2.16
N GLY A 38 -1.76 14.19 1.15
CA GLY A 38 -1.04 14.92 0.11
C GLY A 38 -1.95 15.91 -0.64
N LEU A 39 -3.17 15.49 -1.00
CA LEU A 39 -4.16 16.39 -1.61
C LEU A 39 -4.55 17.54 -0.68
N VAL A 40 -4.89 17.23 0.57
CA VAL A 40 -5.34 18.24 1.55
C VAL A 40 -4.23 19.26 1.81
N PHE A 41 -2.99 18.81 2.01
CA PHE A 41 -1.90 19.71 2.37
C PHE A 41 -1.31 20.46 1.17
N PHE A 42 -1.19 19.84 -0.01
CA PHE A 42 -0.43 20.42 -1.12
C PHE A 42 -1.26 20.83 -2.34
N LEU A 43 -2.46 20.28 -2.54
CA LEU A 43 -3.34 20.69 -3.64
C LEU A 43 -4.44 21.66 -3.17
N PHE A 44 -5.03 21.43 -2.01
CA PHE A 44 -6.09 22.29 -1.48
C PHE A 44 -5.50 23.63 -0.96
N PRO A 45 -6.07 24.79 -1.36
CA PRO A 45 -5.48 26.09 -1.06
C PRO A 45 -5.60 26.51 0.41
N GLY A 46 -6.53 25.94 1.19
CA GLY A 46 -6.90 26.44 2.52
C GLY A 46 -6.01 26.03 3.70
N VAL A 47 -4.98 25.20 3.52
CA VAL A 47 -4.09 24.79 4.62
C VAL A 47 -3.05 25.88 4.92
N ALA A 48 -2.78 26.18 6.19
CA ALA A 48 -1.78 27.16 6.57
C ALA A 48 -0.37 26.76 6.11
N TYR A 49 0.45 27.74 5.70
CA TYR A 49 1.83 27.49 5.24
C TYR A 49 2.69 26.77 6.29
N SER A 50 2.57 27.13 7.57
CA SER A 50 3.29 26.50 8.67
C SER A 50 2.98 25.00 8.77
N LEU A 51 1.71 24.62 8.67
CA LEU A 51 1.28 23.22 8.68
C LEU A 51 1.80 22.45 7.46
N ARG A 52 1.78 23.05 6.27
CA ARG A 52 2.38 22.46 5.06
C ARG A 52 3.88 22.22 5.22
N ALA A 53 4.59 23.18 5.80
CA ALA A 53 6.03 23.09 6.04
C ALA A 53 6.35 21.96 7.04
N SER A 54 5.58 21.85 8.12
CA SER A 54 5.74 20.78 9.12
C SER A 54 5.38 19.39 8.58
N TYR A 55 4.38 19.27 7.69
CA TYR A 55 3.96 17.98 7.13
C TYR A 55 4.85 17.48 5.99
N ARG A 56 5.47 18.38 5.22
CA ARG A 56 6.35 18.05 4.08
C ARG A 56 7.38 16.93 4.36
N PRO A 57 8.19 16.96 5.43
CA PRO A 57 9.18 15.90 5.66
C PRO A 57 8.53 14.53 5.90
N LEU A 58 7.38 14.48 6.57
CA LEU A 58 6.63 13.24 6.78
C LEU A 58 6.08 12.71 5.46
N HIS A 59 5.52 13.58 4.62
CA HIS A 59 5.01 13.20 3.30
C HIS A 59 6.11 12.55 2.44
N VAL A 60 7.30 13.16 2.38
CA VAL A 60 8.45 12.62 1.62
C VAL A 60 8.92 11.29 2.20
N PHE A 61 9.14 11.22 3.52
CA PHE A 61 9.62 10.00 4.18
C PHE A 61 8.67 8.82 3.95
N PHE A 62 7.39 8.98 4.28
CA PHE A 62 6.41 7.91 4.11
C PHE A 62 6.16 7.59 2.63
N GLY A 63 6.29 8.56 1.72
CA GLY A 63 6.25 8.31 0.27
C GLY A 63 7.35 7.35 -0.19
N LEU A 64 8.59 7.59 0.23
CA LEU A 64 9.73 6.70 -0.07
C LEU A 64 9.59 5.33 0.62
N ALA A 65 9.20 5.32 1.91
CA ALA A 65 9.00 4.08 2.65
C ALA A 65 7.91 3.20 2.02
N LEU A 66 6.79 3.80 1.58
CA LEU A 66 5.72 3.10 0.88
C LEU A 66 6.17 2.54 -0.46
N PHE A 67 7.00 3.28 -1.19
CA PHE A 67 7.55 2.81 -2.46
C PHE A 67 8.42 1.56 -2.27
N ILE A 68 9.31 1.56 -1.27
CA ILE A 68 10.14 0.40 -0.93
C ILE A 68 9.27 -0.78 -0.46
N LEU A 69 8.27 -0.51 0.39
CA LEU A 69 7.34 -1.55 0.87
C LEU A 69 6.53 -2.16 -0.29
N ALA A 70 6.11 -1.35 -1.27
CA ALA A 70 5.42 -1.84 -2.46
C ALA A 70 6.31 -2.75 -3.32
N ILE A 71 7.58 -2.41 -3.51
CA ILE A 71 8.57 -3.27 -4.19
C ILE A 71 8.71 -4.59 -3.42
N GLY A 72 8.95 -4.54 -2.11
CA GLY A 72 9.09 -5.74 -1.29
C GLY A 72 7.84 -6.62 -1.33
N THR A 73 6.66 -6.02 -1.23
CA THR A 73 5.37 -6.72 -1.35
C THR A 73 5.21 -7.39 -2.71
N CYS A 74 5.58 -6.70 -3.80
CA CYS A 74 5.53 -7.27 -5.15
C CYS A 74 6.43 -8.50 -5.27
N LEU A 75 7.68 -8.41 -4.79
CA LEU A 75 8.63 -9.52 -4.78
C LEU A 75 8.12 -10.72 -3.96
N LEU A 76 7.53 -10.46 -2.77
CA LEU A 76 6.88 -11.50 -1.97
C LEU A 76 5.74 -12.19 -2.75
N GLY A 77 4.91 -11.43 -3.45
CA GLY A 77 3.78 -11.97 -4.22
C GLY A 77 4.22 -12.82 -5.42
N ILE A 78 5.25 -12.37 -6.14
CA ILE A 78 5.86 -13.15 -7.24
C ILE A 78 6.43 -14.46 -6.68
N THR A 79 7.16 -14.39 -5.57
CA THR A 79 7.76 -15.58 -4.92
C THR A 79 6.69 -16.56 -4.47
N GLU A 80 5.63 -16.09 -3.82
CA GLU A 80 4.49 -16.91 -3.40
C GLU A 80 3.82 -17.61 -4.59
N LYS A 81 3.57 -16.89 -5.69
CA LYS A 81 2.97 -17.48 -6.90
C LYS A 81 3.87 -18.49 -7.60
N LEU A 82 5.19 -18.24 -7.67
CA LEU A 82 6.13 -19.20 -8.24
C LEU A 82 6.17 -20.50 -7.41
N LEU A 83 6.23 -20.38 -6.08
CA LEU A 83 6.25 -21.55 -5.18
C LEU A 83 4.97 -22.38 -5.27
N PHE A 84 3.80 -21.75 -5.44
CA PHE A 84 2.53 -22.46 -5.64
C PHE A 84 2.35 -23.06 -7.03
N SER A 85 3.10 -22.60 -8.04
CA SER A 85 2.99 -23.12 -9.40
C SER A 85 4.02 -24.22 -9.72
N ILE A 86 5.14 -24.26 -8.99
CA ILE A 86 6.22 -25.24 -9.20
C ILE A 86 6.03 -26.49 -8.33
N ARG A 87 5.28 -26.37 -7.22
CA ARG A 87 4.76 -27.52 -6.49
C ARG A 87 3.43 -27.96 -7.08
#